data_AF-A0A968MSG6-F1
#
_entry.id   AF-A0A968MSG6-F1
#
_cell.length_a   1.000
_cell.length_b   1.000
_cell.length_c   1.000
_cell.angle_alpha   90.00
_cell.angle_beta   90.00
_cell.angle_gamma   90.00
#
_symmetry.space_group_name_H-M   'P 1'
#
loop_
_entity.id
_entity.type
_entity.pdbx_description
1 polymer ?
#
loop_
_entity_poly.entity_id
_entity_poly.type
_entity_poly.pdbx_seq_one_letter_code
_entity_poly.pdbx_strand_id
1 'polypeptide(L)' 'MDDIYKEKSREYCRQLAAIALQKKITHDVISERTNFKRSNVTRMLSGRYSPTLENFIKLCEAVDATITVK' A
#
# COMPACT_ATOMS: atom_id res chain seq x y z
N MET A 1 -3.59 -22.84 -2.09
CA MET A 1 -4.30 -22.01 -1.08
C MET A 1 -3.58 -20.68 -0.88
N ASP A 2 -2.25 -20.67 -0.75
CA ASP A 2 -1.45 -19.44 -0.57
C ASP A 2 -1.54 -18.39 -1.70
N ASP A 3 -1.77 -18.81 -2.94
CA ASP A 3 -1.82 -17.87 -4.08
C ASP A 3 -3.01 -16.91 -4.03
N ILE A 4 -4.15 -17.35 -3.49
CA ILE A 4 -5.36 -16.51 -3.41
C ILE A 4 -5.15 -15.36 -2.44
N TYR A 5 -4.52 -15.62 -1.29
CA TYR A 5 -4.24 -14.59 -0.29
C TYR A 5 -3.15 -13.62 -0.74
N LYS A 6 -2.15 -14.12 -1.48
CA LYS A 6 -1.15 -13.26 -2.12
C LYS A 6 -1.78 -12.35 -3.15
N GLU A 7 -2.69 -12.85 -3.98
CA GLU A 7 -3.35 -12.01 -4.99
C GLU A 7 -4.28 -10.97 -4.35
N LYS A 8 -5.08 -11.35 -3.33
CA LYS A 8 -5.86 -10.39 -2.55
C LYS A 8 -4.99 -9.29 -1.93
N SER A 9 -3.83 -9.64 -1.36
CA SER A 9 -2.90 -8.65 -0.79
C SER A 9 -2.41 -7.64 -1.85
N ARG A 10 -2.08 -8.13 -3.05
CA ARG A 10 -1.69 -7.25 -4.18
C ARG A 10 -2.84 -6.37 -4.64
N GLU A 11 -4.05 -6.90 -4.65
CA GLU A 11 -5.26 -6.13 -4.96
C GLU A 11 -5.46 -5.00 -3.96
N TYR A 12 -5.38 -5.26 -2.65
CA TYR A 12 -5.49 -4.22 -1.63
C TYR A 12 -4.40 -3.16 -1.74
N CYS A 13 -3.17 -3.53 -2.11
CA CYS A 13 -2.11 -2.55 -2.38
C CYS A 13 -2.44 -1.66 -3.58
N ARG A 14 -3.02 -2.22 -4.65
CA ARG A 14 -3.46 -1.45 -5.82
C ARG A 14 -4.64 -0.53 -5.49
N GLN A 15 -5.57 -0.99 -4.64
CA GLN A 15 -6.66 -0.14 -4.13
C GLN A 15 -6.12 1.03 -3.32
N LEU A 16 -5.13 0.78 -2.43
CA LEU A 16 -4.48 1.84 -1.67
C LEU A 16 -3.79 2.87 -2.58
N ALA A 17 -3.14 2.40 -3.64
CA ALA A 17 -2.50 3.26 -4.63
C ALA A 17 -3.52 4.17 -5.35
N ALA A 18 -4.69 3.62 -5.69
CA ALA A 18 -5.78 4.39 -6.29
C ALA A 18 -6.31 5.46 -5.33
N ILE A 19 -6.47 5.14 -4.04
CA ILE A 19 -6.90 6.12 -3.02
C ILE A 19 -5.85 7.21 -2.84
N ALA A 20 -4.55 6.84 -2.79
CA ALA A 20 -3.46 7.81 -2.70
C ALA A 20 -3.47 8.79 -3.89
N LEU A 21 -3.71 8.28 -5.11
CA LEU A 21 -3.83 9.09 -6.32
C LEU A 21 -5.02 10.05 -6.23
N GLN A 22 -6.19 9.58 -5.79
CA GLN A 22 -7.38 10.41 -5.62
C GLN A 22 -7.17 11.53 -4.60
N LYS A 23 -6.44 11.24 -3.51
CA LYS A 23 -6.07 12.23 -2.48
C LYS A 23 -4.88 13.11 -2.88
N LYS A 24 -4.32 12.95 -4.07
CA LYS A 24 -3.10 13.63 -4.55
C LYS A 24 -1.90 13.44 -3.61
N ILE A 25 -1.85 12.32 -2.91
CA ILE A 25 -0.73 11.94 -2.04
C ILE A 25 0.31 11.25 -2.93
N THR A 26 1.51 11.83 -3.01
CA THR A 26 2.60 11.27 -3.82
C THR A 26 3.34 10.17 -3.07
N HIS A 27 4.07 9.32 -3.81
CA HIS A 27 4.92 8.30 -3.20
C HIS A 27 6.01 8.91 -2.30
N ASP A 28 6.45 10.12 -2.61
CA ASP A 28 7.42 10.89 -1.81
C ASP A 28 6.84 11.24 -0.44
N VAL A 29 5.60 11.75 -0.39
CA VAL A 29 4.88 12.04 0.86
C VAL A 29 4.66 10.75 1.67
N ILE A 30 4.32 9.64 1.02
CA ILE A 30 4.14 8.35 1.71
C ILE A 30 5.47 7.87 2.28
N SER A 31 6.59 8.02 1.56
CA SER A 31 7.91 7.67 2.09
C SER A 31 8.29 8.48 3.32
N GLU A 32 8.01 9.79 3.31
CA GLU A 32 8.28 10.65 4.46
C GLU A 32 7.43 10.25 5.68
N ARG A 33 6.15 9.97 5.48
CA ARG A 33 5.21 9.59 6.56
C ARG A 33 5.49 8.21 7.14
N THR A 34 5.95 7.26 6.32
CA THR A 34 6.20 5.87 6.75
C THR A 34 7.66 5.59 7.10
N ASN A 35 8.57 6.53 6.82
CA ASN A 35 10.01 6.35 6.85
C ASN A 35 10.52 5.21 5.93
N PHE A 36 9.75 4.87 4.89
CA PHE A 36 10.15 3.89 3.88
C PHE A 36 10.90 4.55 2.75
N LYS A 37 11.79 3.80 2.10
CA LYS A 37 12.36 4.24 0.82
C LYS A 37 11.24 4.37 -0.22
N ARG A 38 11.24 5.47 -0.98
CA ARG A 38 10.30 5.70 -2.10
C ARG A 38 10.21 4.53 -3.08
N SER A 39 11.33 3.85 -3.33
CA SER A 39 11.37 2.64 -4.17
C SER A 39 10.61 1.45 -3.57
N ASN A 40 10.62 1.30 -2.24
CA ASN A 40 9.84 0.28 -1.54
C ASN A 40 8.35 0.62 -1.60
N VAL A 41 7.98 1.88 -1.35
CA VAL A 41 6.59 2.36 -1.47
C VAL A 41 6.05 2.06 -2.87
N THR A 42 6.83 2.38 -3.91
CA THR A 42 6.44 2.14 -5.31
C THR A 42 6.24 0.65 -5.59
N ARG A 43 7.11 -0.25 -5.11
CA ARG A 43 6.97 -1.71 -5.28
C ARG A 43 5.77 -2.29 -4.54
N MET A 44 5.47 -1.75 -3.35
CA MET A 44 4.32 -2.15 -2.54
C MET A 44 3.02 -1.74 -3.22
N LEU A 45 2.88 -0.44 -3.54
CA LEU A 45 1.67 0.12 -4.17
C LEU A 45 1.43 -0.42 -5.58
N SER A 46 2.46 -0.83 -6.31
CA SER A 46 2.29 -1.49 -7.61
C SER A 46 1.80 -2.94 -7.49
N GLY A 47 1.70 -3.51 -6.29
CA GLY A 47 1.37 -4.92 -6.07
C GLY A 47 2.44 -5.90 -6.53
N ARG A 48 3.68 -5.45 -6.83
CA ARG A 48 4.80 -6.37 -7.15
C ARG A 48 5.31 -7.05 -5.89
N TYR A 49 5.26 -6.34 -4.76
CA TYR A 49 5.65 -6.84 -3.46
C TYR A 49 4.47 -6.76 -2.51
N SER A 50 4.09 -7.89 -1.93
CA SER A 50 3.09 -7.92 -0.85
C SER A 50 3.81 -7.57 0.46
N PRO A 51 3.51 -6.42 1.09
CA PRO A 51 4.08 -6.07 2.38
C PRO A 51 3.51 -6.97 3.48
N THR A 52 4.22 -7.02 4.62
CA THR A 52 3.64 -7.55 5.86
C THR A 52 2.45 -6.70 6.30
N LEU A 53 1.55 -7.27 7.11
CA LEU A 53 0.37 -6.57 7.60
C LEU A 53 0.71 -5.25 8.29
N GLU A 54 1.73 -5.23 9.16
CA GLU A 54 2.18 -4.01 9.84
C GLU A 54 2.62 -2.90 8.87
N ASN A 55 3.37 -3.27 7.83
CA ASN A 55 3.81 -2.31 6.82
C ASN A 55 2.64 -1.82 5.95
N PHE A 56 1.67 -2.67 5.69
CA PHE A 56 0.44 -2.30 5.01
C PHE A 56 -0.38 -1.29 5.84
N ILE A 57 -0.53 -1.53 7.15
CA ILE A 57 -1.22 -0.60 8.06
C ILE A 57 -0.52 0.76 8.07
N LYS A 58 0.81 0.80 8.15
CA LYS A 58 1.57 2.07 8.06
C LYS A 58 1.33 2.82 6.75
N LEU A 59 1.22 2.10 5.62
CA LEU A 59 0.88 2.73 4.34
C LEU A 59 -0.55 3.28 4.35
N CYS A 60 -1.51 2.54 4.93
CA CYS A 60 -2.89 3.01 5.09
C CYS A 60 -2.96 4.28 5.94
N GLU A 61 -2.27 4.33 7.08
CA GLU A 61 -2.17 5.53 7.92
C GLU A 61 -1.52 6.70 7.18
N ALA A 62 -0.44 6.46 6.43
CA ALA A 62 0.23 7.49 5.65
C ALA A 62 -0.64 8.07 4.53
N VAL A 63 -1.56 7.28 3.97
CA VAL A 63 -2.53 7.70 2.96
C VAL A 63 -3.85 8.20 3.60
N ASP A 64 -3.97 8.06 4.93
CA ASP A 64 -5.19 8.34 5.69
C ASP A 64 -6.39 7.54 5.15
N ALA A 65 -6.17 6.27 4.79
CA ALA A 65 -7.14 5.43 4.10
C ALA A 65 -7.49 4.18 4.90
N THR A 66 -8.74 3.73 4.77
CA THR A 66 -9.23 2.50 5.36
C THR A 66 -9.55 1.50 4.26
N ILE A 67 -9.00 0.28 4.36
CA ILE A 67 -9.28 -0.81 3.43
C ILE A 67 -9.94 -1.95 4.20
N THR A 68 -11.13 -2.35 3.77
CA THR A 68 -11.90 -3.44 4.38
C THR A 68 -11.66 -4.74 3.62
N VAL A 69 -11.20 -5.76 4.34
CA VAL A 69 -11.05 -7.12 3.80
C VAL A 69 -12.43 -7.79 3.81
N LYS A 70 -12.80 -8.41 2.68
CA LYS A 70 -14.04 -9.19 2.52
C LYS A 70 -13.70 -10.67 2.29
#